data_AF-A0A142YFM1-F1
#
_entry.id   AF-A0A142YFM1-F1
#
_cell.length_a   1.000
_cell.length_b   1.000
_cell.length_c   1.000
_cell.angle_alpha   90.00
_cell.angle_beta   90.00
_cell.angle_gamma   90.00
#
_symmetry.space_group_name_H-M   'P 1'
#
loop_
_entity.id
_entity.type
_entity.pdbx_description
1 polymer ?
#
loop_
_entity_poly.entity_id
_entity_poly.type
_entity_poly.pdbx_seq_one_letter_code
_entity_poly.pdbx_strand_id
1 'polypeptide(L)'
;MILSDREIDAALRRGQVRITPPPDDLASEVWSSTALDLRLDARLQVWRRPDGPDARFVVDPRDVNFSATELASAYAHEEDCTEGFDVEPGMFLLGWTVEKIQLPHASRIAARVEGKSSLARIGIGVHVTAPTIHAGFGFRAQDPGFVGNPIQLEIWNAGPLTVRLFKGLRICQVIFEEVAGLPGRGYDGVFAIQGPDVPPPV
;
A
#
# COMPACT_ATOMS: atom_id res chain seq x y z
N MET A 1 -10.17 -14.54 -10.96
CA MET A 1 -9.73 -14.20 -12.35
C MET A 1 -9.13 -12.80 -12.30
N ILE A 2 -8.06 -12.51 -13.06
CA ILE A 2 -7.47 -11.17 -13.12
C ILE A 2 -8.25 -10.29 -14.09
N LEU A 3 -8.56 -9.06 -13.71
CA LEU A 3 -9.23 -8.09 -14.58
C LEU A 3 -8.20 -7.50 -15.58
N SER A 4 -8.58 -7.41 -16.85
CA SER A 4 -7.82 -6.63 -17.83
C SER A 4 -8.00 -5.13 -17.59
N ASP A 5 -7.14 -4.30 -18.20
CA ASP A 5 -7.30 -2.84 -18.27
C ASP A 5 -8.75 -2.38 -18.55
N ARG A 6 -9.40 -2.98 -19.56
CA ARG A 6 -10.79 -2.69 -19.95
C ARG A 6 -11.80 -3.10 -18.88
N GLU A 7 -11.58 -4.23 -18.21
CA GLU A 7 -12.45 -4.68 -17.11
C GLU A 7 -12.24 -3.85 -15.84
N ILE A 8 -11.01 -3.41 -15.55
CA ILE A 8 -10.71 -2.47 -14.47
C ILE A 8 -11.45 -1.15 -14.73
N ASP A 9 -11.33 -0.60 -15.93
CA ASP A 9 -12.00 0.63 -16.35
C ASP A 9 -13.54 0.49 -16.33
N ALA A 10 -14.07 -0.66 -16.76
CA ALA A 10 -15.50 -0.96 -16.61
C ALA A 10 -15.93 -1.04 -15.13
N ALA A 11 -15.13 -1.66 -14.27
CA ALA A 11 -15.39 -1.76 -12.84
C ALA A 11 -15.36 -0.38 -12.15
N LEU A 12 -14.44 0.51 -12.55
CA LEU A 12 -14.39 1.90 -12.10
C LEU A 12 -15.67 2.65 -12.48
N ARG A 13 -16.09 2.58 -13.75
CA ARG A 13 -17.35 3.21 -14.22
C ARG A 13 -18.59 2.69 -13.50
N ARG A 14 -18.60 1.42 -13.12
CA ARG A 14 -19.71 0.78 -12.36
C ARG A 14 -19.61 1.02 -10.85
N GLY A 15 -18.57 1.70 -10.37
CA GLY A 15 -18.32 1.91 -8.94
C GLY A 15 -18.04 0.62 -8.16
N GLN A 16 -17.70 -0.47 -8.86
CA GLN A 16 -17.31 -1.76 -8.30
C GLN A 16 -15.87 -1.74 -7.73
N VAL A 17 -15.05 -0.86 -8.31
CA VAL A 17 -13.77 -0.38 -7.77
C VAL A 17 -13.89 1.15 -7.71
N ARG A 18 -13.36 1.77 -6.67
CA ARG A 18 -13.28 3.24 -6.57
C ARG A 18 -11.87 3.64 -6.20
N ILE A 19 -11.32 4.62 -6.91
CA ILE A 19 -9.97 5.13 -6.68
C ILE A 19 -10.03 6.65 -6.62
N THR A 20 -9.41 7.24 -5.59
CA THR A 20 -9.30 8.69 -5.42
C THR A 20 -7.84 9.10 -5.24
N PRO A 21 -7.27 9.98 -6.07
CA PRO A 21 -7.86 10.55 -7.29
C PRO A 21 -8.17 9.47 -8.33
N PRO A 22 -9.17 9.67 -9.22
CA PRO A 22 -9.41 8.73 -10.31
C PRO A 22 -8.17 8.64 -11.21
N PRO A 23 -7.87 7.47 -11.80
CA PRO A 23 -6.81 7.36 -12.78
C PRO A 23 -7.11 8.21 -14.01
N ASP A 24 -6.05 8.61 -14.70
CA ASP A 24 -6.14 9.25 -16.01
C ASP A 24 -6.71 8.26 -17.06
N ASP A 25 -6.93 8.73 -18.28
CA ASP A 25 -7.51 7.91 -19.34
C ASP A 25 -6.71 6.63 -19.64
N LEU A 26 -7.35 5.66 -20.30
CA LEU A 26 -6.72 4.38 -20.68
C LEU A 26 -5.48 4.54 -21.58
N ALA A 27 -5.27 5.68 -22.23
CA ALA A 27 -4.09 5.94 -23.05
C ALA A 27 -2.90 6.42 -22.22
N SER A 28 -3.11 6.78 -20.96
CA SER A 28 -2.05 7.18 -20.03
C SER A 28 -1.15 5.99 -19.65
N GLU A 29 0.10 6.33 -19.33
CA GLU A 29 1.12 5.34 -18.95
C GLU A 29 0.90 4.67 -17.59
N VAL A 30 -0.11 5.06 -16.81
CA VAL A 30 -0.41 4.36 -15.54
C VAL A 30 -1.09 3.02 -15.77
N TRP A 31 -1.63 2.78 -16.97
CA TRP A 31 -2.31 1.54 -17.30
C TRP A 31 -1.33 0.50 -17.84
N SER A 32 -1.53 -0.74 -17.41
CA SER A 32 -0.99 -1.94 -18.01
C SER A 32 -2.12 -2.89 -18.35
N SER A 33 -1.87 -3.91 -19.19
CA SER A 33 -2.93 -4.82 -19.69
C SER A 33 -3.78 -5.49 -18.60
N THR A 34 -3.28 -5.59 -17.36
CA THR A 34 -3.94 -6.26 -16.22
C THR A 34 -3.71 -5.56 -14.87
N ALA A 35 -3.18 -4.33 -14.89
CA ALA A 35 -2.78 -3.63 -13.67
C ALA A 35 -2.89 -2.12 -13.84
N LEU A 36 -3.00 -1.42 -12.72
CA LEU A 36 -2.94 0.04 -12.64
C LEU A 36 -1.79 0.45 -11.73
N ASP A 37 -0.90 1.31 -12.21
CA ASP A 37 0.18 1.87 -11.41
C ASP A 37 -0.36 2.80 -10.33
N LEU A 38 0.23 2.71 -9.14
CA LEU A 38 -0.03 3.62 -8.02
C LEU A 38 1.23 4.42 -7.69
N ARG A 39 1.02 5.63 -7.21
CA ARG A 39 2.07 6.63 -6.97
C ARG A 39 2.44 6.68 -5.50
N LEU A 40 3.70 6.96 -5.20
CA LEU A 40 4.22 7.15 -3.85
C LEU A 40 3.75 8.49 -3.27
N ASP A 41 3.17 8.47 -2.07
CA ASP A 41 2.91 9.68 -1.27
C ASP A 41 4.24 10.27 -0.76
N ALA A 42 4.22 11.53 -0.32
CA ALA A 42 5.43 12.19 0.16
C ALA A 42 5.92 11.61 1.49
N ARG A 43 5.01 11.20 2.37
CA ARG A 43 5.34 10.79 3.73
C ARG A 43 5.90 9.38 3.78
N LEU A 44 6.94 9.21 4.58
CA LEU A 44 7.64 7.95 4.83
C LEU A 44 7.85 7.75 6.32
N GLN A 45 7.84 6.49 6.78
CA GLN A 45 8.24 6.09 8.12
C GLN A 45 9.50 5.24 8.04
N VAL A 46 10.64 5.83 8.36
CA VAL A 46 11.93 5.17 8.20
C VAL A 46 12.31 4.49 9.51
N TRP A 47 12.46 3.16 9.46
CA TRP A 47 12.79 2.38 10.65
C TRP A 47 14.25 2.59 11.04
N ARG A 48 14.49 2.85 12.32
CA ARG A 48 15.83 2.92 12.91
C ARG A 48 16.00 1.77 13.88
N ARG A 49 17.21 1.20 13.88
CA ARG A 49 17.57 0.27 14.94
C ARG A 49 17.72 1.05 16.25
N PRO A 50 17.33 0.47 17.39
CA PRO A 50 17.65 1.05 18.69
C PRO A 50 19.18 1.15 18.85
N ASP A 51 19.67 2.31 19.26
CA ASP A 51 21.10 2.55 19.51
C ASP A 51 21.52 2.06 20.92
N GLY A 52 22.78 1.65 21.07
CA GLY A 52 23.40 1.35 22.37
C GLY A 52 24.19 0.03 22.41
N PRO A 53 25.20 -0.08 23.31
CA PRO A 53 26.14 -1.22 23.35
C PRO A 53 25.47 -2.57 23.69
N ASP A 54 24.31 -2.55 24.36
CA ASP A 54 23.53 -3.74 24.75
C ASP A 54 22.16 -3.80 24.07
N ALA A 55 21.94 -3.05 22.99
CA ALA A 55 20.65 -2.94 22.31
C ALA A 55 20.29 -4.23 21.54
N ARG A 56 19.94 -5.29 22.27
CA ARG A 56 19.28 -6.47 21.72
C ARG A 56 17.77 -6.29 21.86
N PHE A 57 17.14 -5.79 20.81
CA PHE A 57 15.69 -5.67 20.76
C PHE A 57 15.08 -6.93 20.14
N VAL A 58 14.36 -7.71 20.94
CA VAL A 58 13.65 -8.91 20.49
C VAL A 58 12.17 -8.63 20.55
N VAL A 59 11.52 -8.67 19.40
CA VAL A 59 10.06 -8.61 19.30
C VAL A 59 9.54 -10.04 19.30
N ASP A 60 8.63 -10.37 20.22
CA ASP A 60 7.88 -11.63 20.20
C ASP A 60 6.46 -11.37 19.68
N PRO A 61 6.14 -11.77 18.43
CA PRO A 61 4.80 -11.58 17.88
C PRO A 61 3.69 -12.36 18.59
N ARG A 62 4.03 -13.22 19.56
CA ARG A 62 3.06 -13.95 20.40
C ARG A 62 2.66 -13.17 21.65
N ASP A 63 3.34 -12.07 21.96
CA ASP A 63 2.95 -11.19 23.06
C ASP A 63 1.54 -10.65 22.80
N VAL A 64 0.69 -10.68 23.82
CA VAL A 64 -0.69 -10.16 23.75
C VAL A 64 -0.74 -8.66 23.49
N ASN A 65 0.35 -7.95 23.81
CA ASN A 65 0.53 -6.52 23.56
C ASN A 65 1.31 -6.25 22.27
N PHE A 66 1.55 -7.27 21.42
CA PHE A 66 2.22 -7.05 20.15
C PHE A 66 1.38 -6.12 19.26
N SER A 67 1.94 -4.96 18.93
CA SER A 67 1.39 -4.03 17.96
C SER A 67 2.48 -3.56 17.00
N ALA A 68 2.38 -3.95 15.73
CA ALA A 68 3.29 -3.47 14.69
C ALA A 68 3.24 -1.95 14.55
N THR A 69 2.07 -1.37 14.81
CA THR A 69 1.83 0.06 14.75
C THR A 69 2.51 0.80 15.90
N GLU A 70 2.41 0.31 17.13
CA GLU A 70 3.13 0.91 18.27
C GLU A 70 4.64 0.79 18.10
N LEU A 71 5.11 -0.35 17.58
CA LEU A 71 6.53 -0.53 17.23
C LEU A 71 6.99 0.47 16.17
N ALA A 72 6.20 0.69 15.12
CA ALA A 72 6.49 1.71 14.11
C ALA A 72 6.53 3.12 14.74
N SER A 73 5.57 3.47 15.61
CA SER A 73 5.58 4.76 16.31
C SER A 73 6.78 4.95 17.25
N ALA A 74 7.29 3.86 17.83
CA ALA A 74 8.44 3.91 18.75
C ALA A 74 9.81 3.89 18.04
N TYR A 75 9.91 3.21 16.90
CA TYR A 75 11.19 2.89 16.23
C TYR A 75 11.29 3.39 14.79
N ALA A 76 10.28 4.06 14.27
CA ALA A 76 10.36 4.80 13.03
C ALA A 76 10.27 6.31 13.27
N HIS A 77 10.77 7.08 12.32
CA HIS A 77 10.62 8.54 12.28
C HIS A 77 10.05 8.93 10.93
N GLU A 78 9.30 10.03 10.94
CA GLU A 78 8.69 10.59 9.74
C GLU A 78 9.76 11.28 8.87
N GLU A 79 9.72 11.02 7.58
CA GLU A 79 10.53 11.64 6.55
C GLU A 79 9.64 12.04 5.36
N ASP A 80 10.15 12.92 4.50
CA ASP A 80 9.41 13.41 3.32
C ASP A 80 10.26 13.24 2.04
N CYS A 81 9.67 12.67 1.00
CA CYS A 81 10.33 12.41 -0.28
C CYS A 81 9.93 13.38 -1.41
N THR A 82 9.32 14.53 -1.10
CA THR A 82 8.95 15.55 -2.09
C THR A 82 10.15 16.02 -2.90
N GLU A 83 11.27 16.32 -2.22
CA GLU A 83 12.54 16.72 -2.84
C GLU A 83 13.49 15.54 -3.10
N GLY A 84 13.00 14.31 -2.90
CA GLY A 84 13.76 13.08 -3.02
C GLY A 84 14.26 12.56 -1.69
N PHE A 85 14.14 11.24 -1.50
CA PHE A 85 14.64 10.52 -0.33
C PHE A 85 15.54 9.35 -0.77
N ASP A 86 16.76 9.29 -0.23
CA ASP A 86 17.74 8.26 -0.57
C ASP A 86 17.51 6.99 0.24
N VAL A 87 17.11 5.91 -0.44
CA VAL A 87 16.96 4.59 0.15
C VAL A 87 18.26 3.82 -0.02
N GLU A 88 19.07 3.78 1.02
CA GLU A 88 20.34 3.07 1.04
C GLU A 88 20.16 1.54 1.02
N PRO A 89 21.15 0.77 0.53
CA PRO A 89 21.15 -0.68 0.65
C PRO A 89 20.88 -1.17 2.09
N GLY A 90 19.93 -2.09 2.24
CA GLY A 90 19.51 -2.66 3.53
C GLY A 90 18.52 -1.79 4.32
N MET A 91 18.15 -0.61 3.82
CA MET A 91 17.14 0.24 4.45
C MET A 91 15.74 -0.35 4.30
N PHE A 92 14.94 -0.24 5.37
CA PHE A 92 13.52 -0.60 5.42
C PHE A 92 12.72 0.61 5.89
N LEU A 93 11.63 0.91 5.20
CA LEU A 93 10.75 2.01 5.51
C LEU A 93 9.30 1.69 5.11
N LEU A 94 8.34 2.34 5.76
CA LEU A 94 6.96 2.32 5.34
C LEU A 94 6.68 3.57 4.50
N GLY A 95 5.83 3.43 3.50
CA GLY A 95 5.30 4.56 2.73
C GLY A 95 3.82 4.34 2.46
N TRP A 96 3.20 5.24 1.71
CA TRP A 96 1.81 5.09 1.30
C TRP A 96 1.63 5.38 -0.17
N THR A 97 0.56 4.84 -0.76
CA THR A 97 0.11 5.29 -2.08
C THR A 97 -0.60 6.64 -1.98
N VAL A 98 -0.49 7.46 -3.02
CA VAL A 98 -1.32 8.67 -3.20
C VAL A 98 -2.78 8.25 -3.40
N GLU A 99 -2.98 7.21 -4.19
CA GLU A 99 -4.30 6.68 -4.51
C GLU A 99 -4.94 6.01 -3.30
N LYS A 100 -6.20 6.35 -3.06
CA LYS A 100 -7.07 5.77 -2.04
C LYS A 100 -8.05 4.84 -2.72
N ILE A 101 -8.11 3.59 -2.27
CA ILE A 101 -8.92 2.53 -2.89
C ILE A 101 -10.14 2.22 -2.02
N GLN A 102 -11.27 1.97 -2.68
CA GLN A 102 -12.44 1.33 -2.09
C GLN A 102 -12.85 0.13 -2.95
N LEU A 103 -13.04 -1.02 -2.29
CA LEU A 103 -13.55 -2.24 -2.87
C LEU A 103 -14.85 -2.62 -2.16
N PRO A 104 -16.03 -2.18 -2.60
CA PRO A 104 -17.29 -2.66 -2.05
C PRO A 104 -17.32 -4.19 -2.06
N HIS A 105 -17.43 -4.85 -0.91
CA HIS A 105 -17.35 -6.33 -0.86
C HIS A 105 -18.41 -7.02 -1.75
N ALA A 106 -19.56 -6.37 -1.94
CA ALA A 106 -20.61 -6.82 -2.86
C ALA A 106 -20.19 -6.86 -4.34
N SER A 107 -19.13 -6.16 -4.73
CA SER A 107 -18.57 -6.24 -6.09
C SER A 107 -17.85 -7.55 -6.36
N ARG A 108 -17.50 -8.32 -5.31
CA ARG A 108 -16.69 -9.55 -5.38
C ARG A 108 -15.33 -9.29 -6.03
N ILE A 109 -14.73 -8.13 -5.75
CA ILE A 109 -13.39 -7.78 -6.21
C ILE A 109 -12.47 -7.69 -4.99
N ALA A 110 -11.35 -8.39 -5.08
CA ALA A 110 -10.17 -8.20 -4.26
C ALA A 110 -9.04 -7.65 -5.14
N ALA A 111 -7.89 -7.35 -4.55
CA ALA A 111 -6.73 -6.94 -5.32
C ALA A 111 -5.42 -7.44 -4.69
N ARG A 112 -4.31 -7.27 -5.41
CA ARG A 112 -2.97 -7.38 -4.87
C ARG A 112 -2.15 -6.14 -5.22
N VAL A 113 -1.37 -5.65 -4.27
CA VAL A 113 -0.31 -4.66 -4.52
C VAL A 113 0.96 -5.41 -4.88
N GLU A 114 1.56 -5.05 -6.00
CA GLU A 114 2.76 -5.70 -6.54
C GLU A 114 3.82 -4.64 -6.85
N GLY A 115 5.09 -5.03 -6.76
CA GLY A 115 6.20 -4.20 -7.21
C GLY A 115 6.19 -4.01 -8.72
N LYS A 116 6.92 -2.99 -9.20
CA LYS A 116 7.22 -2.84 -10.63
C LYS A 116 8.49 -3.58 -10.99
N SER A 117 8.48 -4.28 -12.13
CA SER A 117 9.67 -5.04 -12.55
C SER A 117 10.92 -4.17 -12.72
N SER A 118 10.78 -2.89 -13.11
CA SER A 118 11.91 -1.97 -13.22
C SER A 118 12.59 -1.72 -11.87
N LEU A 119 11.80 -1.53 -10.81
CA LEU A 119 12.27 -1.27 -9.46
C LEU A 119 12.78 -2.54 -8.77
N ALA A 120 12.09 -3.66 -8.97
CA ALA A 120 12.53 -4.95 -8.44
C ALA A 120 13.91 -5.35 -8.98
N ARG A 121 14.21 -5.06 -10.25
CA ARG A 121 15.52 -5.35 -10.87
C ARG A 121 16.70 -4.56 -10.29
N ILE A 122 16.42 -3.47 -9.57
CA ILE A 122 17.44 -2.71 -8.83
C ILE A 122 17.36 -2.95 -7.31
N GLY A 123 16.55 -3.92 -6.88
CA GLY A 123 16.46 -4.36 -5.49
C GLY A 123 15.37 -3.69 -4.65
N ILE A 124 14.52 -2.83 -5.23
CA ILE A 124 13.42 -2.20 -4.50
C ILE A 124 12.21 -3.13 -4.40
N GLY A 125 11.85 -3.49 -3.16
CA GLY A 125 10.59 -4.14 -2.80
C GLY A 125 9.57 -3.11 -2.30
N VAL A 126 8.28 -3.47 -2.33
CA VAL A 126 7.16 -2.60 -1.89
C VAL A 126 6.16 -3.31 -0.95
N HIS A 127 6.34 -4.60 -0.69
CA HIS A 127 5.59 -5.38 0.31
C HIS A 127 6.46 -6.56 0.79
N VAL A 128 6.39 -6.98 2.07
CA VAL A 128 7.26 -8.07 2.59
C VAL A 128 6.69 -9.45 2.33
N THR A 129 5.38 -9.60 2.48
CA THR A 129 4.67 -10.88 2.26
C THR A 129 3.15 -10.72 2.18
N ALA A 130 2.61 -9.52 2.38
CA ALA A 130 1.17 -9.28 2.51
C ALA A 130 0.62 -8.42 1.34
N PRO A 131 0.71 -8.87 0.08
CA PRO A 131 0.25 -8.06 -1.05
C PRO A 131 -1.27 -7.99 -1.15
N THR A 132 -2.02 -8.86 -0.46
CA THR A 132 -3.45 -9.02 -0.65
C THR A 132 -4.27 -7.87 -0.06
N ILE A 133 -5.09 -7.26 -0.91
CA ILE A 133 -6.11 -6.28 -0.56
C ILE A 133 -7.46 -6.98 -0.61
N HIS A 134 -8.07 -7.20 0.55
CA HIS A 134 -9.32 -7.94 0.67
C HIS A 134 -10.53 -7.17 0.12
N ALA A 135 -11.53 -7.91 -0.36
CA ALA A 135 -12.84 -7.35 -0.65
C ALA A 135 -13.42 -6.63 0.59
N GLY A 136 -13.98 -5.44 0.40
CA GLY A 136 -14.40 -4.55 1.49
C GLY A 136 -13.35 -3.51 1.87
N PHE A 137 -12.09 -3.66 1.46
CA PHE A 137 -11.03 -2.71 1.79
C PHE A 137 -11.40 -1.28 1.39
N GLY A 138 -11.28 -0.35 2.35
CA GLY A 138 -11.53 1.07 2.14
C GLY A 138 -12.97 1.44 1.77
N PHE A 139 -13.93 0.50 1.83
CA PHE A 139 -15.32 0.80 1.53
C PHE A 139 -16.15 1.00 2.80
N ARG A 140 -16.91 2.09 2.86
CA ARG A 140 -17.82 2.39 3.98
C ARG A 140 -19.23 2.64 3.46
N ALA A 141 -20.15 1.74 3.77
CA ALA A 141 -21.54 1.89 3.34
C ALA A 141 -22.26 3.05 4.06
N GLN A 142 -21.88 3.33 5.31
CA GLN A 142 -22.51 4.34 6.17
C GLN A 142 -21.86 5.73 6.05
N ASP A 143 -20.77 5.85 5.29
CA ASP A 143 -20.04 7.12 5.10
C ASP A 143 -19.74 7.34 3.61
N PRO A 144 -20.69 7.92 2.86
CA PRO A 144 -20.52 8.23 1.44
C PRO A 144 -19.44 9.27 1.15
N GLY A 145 -19.04 10.06 2.17
CA GLY A 145 -17.97 11.05 2.05
C GLY A 145 -16.57 10.44 2.18
N PHE A 146 -16.48 9.19 2.64
CA PHE A 146 -15.21 8.49 2.72
C PHE A 146 -14.64 8.19 1.32
N VAL A 147 -13.42 8.67 1.08
CA VAL A 147 -12.76 8.57 -0.22
C VAL A 147 -11.94 7.29 -0.41
N GLY A 148 -11.77 6.49 0.65
CA GLY A 148 -11.01 5.24 0.64
C GLY A 148 -9.74 5.29 1.46
N ASN A 149 -9.04 4.16 1.50
CA ASN A 149 -7.73 4.05 2.17
C ASN A 149 -6.60 4.06 1.15
N PRO A 150 -5.51 4.80 1.38
CA PRO A 150 -4.25 4.49 0.71
C PRO A 150 -3.74 3.11 1.15
N ILE A 151 -2.85 2.53 0.35
CA ILE A 151 -2.17 1.28 0.68
C ILE A 151 -0.85 1.66 1.35
N GLN A 152 -0.62 1.16 2.57
CA GLN A 152 0.71 1.20 3.17
C GLN A 152 1.63 0.23 2.43
N LEU A 153 2.84 0.69 2.10
CA LEU A 153 3.86 -0.05 1.38
C LEU A 153 5.00 -0.38 2.34
N GLU A 154 5.48 -1.62 2.32
CA GLU A 154 6.72 -1.99 2.99
C GLU A 154 7.89 -1.90 2.01
N ILE A 155 8.53 -0.74 1.96
CA ILE A 155 9.58 -0.44 1.00
C ILE A 155 10.93 -0.86 1.58
N TRP A 156 11.70 -1.63 0.81
CA TRP A 156 13.08 -1.92 1.16
C TRP A 156 14.00 -1.89 -0.05
N ASN A 157 15.29 -1.71 0.22
CA ASN A 157 16.33 -1.83 -0.78
C ASN A 157 17.21 -3.05 -0.49
N ALA A 158 17.01 -4.13 -1.26
CA ALA A 158 17.85 -5.33 -1.24
C ALA A 158 18.97 -5.29 -2.30
N GLY A 159 19.05 -4.19 -3.07
CA GLY A 159 20.05 -3.97 -4.09
C GLY A 159 21.33 -3.34 -3.53
N PRO A 160 22.40 -3.25 -4.35
CA PRO A 160 23.68 -2.71 -3.93
C PRO A 160 23.81 -1.19 -4.10
N LEU A 161 22.82 -0.52 -4.73
CA LEU A 161 22.86 0.90 -5.06
C LEU A 161 21.86 1.67 -4.19
N THR A 162 22.21 2.89 -3.80
CA THR A 162 21.24 3.83 -3.23
C THR A 162 20.22 4.23 -4.30
N VAL A 163 18.94 4.14 -3.96
CA VAL A 163 17.84 4.49 -4.88
C VAL A 163 17.10 5.69 -4.32
N ARG A 164 17.00 6.76 -5.10
CA ARG A 164 16.25 7.95 -4.70
C ARG A 164 14.77 7.80 -5.08
N LEU A 165 13.89 7.89 -4.08
CA LEU A 165 12.44 7.90 -4.26
C LEU A 165 11.92 9.33 -4.24
N PHE A 166 10.91 9.62 -5.05
CA PHE A 166 10.26 10.93 -5.10
C PHE A 166 8.75 10.77 -4.94
N LYS A 167 8.11 11.76 -4.33
CA LYS A 167 6.65 11.89 -4.37
C LYS A 167 6.14 11.79 -5.81
N GLY A 168 5.06 11.02 -6.01
CA GLY A 168 4.46 10.85 -7.32
C GLY A 168 5.12 9.78 -8.20
N LEU A 169 6.23 9.18 -7.76
CA LEU A 169 6.85 8.04 -8.45
C LEU A 169 5.83 6.90 -8.54
N ARG A 170 5.63 6.34 -9.73
CA ARG A 170 4.89 5.08 -9.93
C ARG A 170 5.69 3.95 -9.25
N ILE A 171 5.36 3.67 -7.99
CA ILE A 171 6.17 2.84 -7.10
C ILE A 171 5.71 1.38 -7.11
N CYS A 172 4.41 1.17 -7.24
CA CYS A 172 3.79 -0.15 -7.27
C CYS A 172 2.68 -0.19 -8.31
N GLN A 173 2.07 -1.36 -8.47
CA GLN A 173 0.90 -1.55 -9.31
C GLN A 173 -0.13 -2.38 -8.54
N VAL A 174 -1.41 -2.16 -8.83
CA VAL A 174 -2.51 -2.93 -8.29
C VAL A 174 -3.11 -3.83 -9.37
N ILE A 175 -3.25 -5.11 -9.03
CA ILE A 175 -3.92 -6.12 -9.85
C ILE A 175 -5.26 -6.45 -9.20
N PHE A 176 -6.37 -6.29 -9.93
CA PHE A 176 -7.70 -6.60 -9.42
C PHE A 176 -8.10 -8.02 -9.81
N GLU A 177 -8.77 -8.71 -8.87
CA GLU A 177 -9.15 -10.11 -9.02
C GLU A 177 -10.59 -10.35 -8.58
N GLU A 178 -11.32 -11.15 -9.35
CA GLU A 178 -12.63 -11.64 -8.96
C GLU A 178 -12.54 -12.67 -7.82
N VAL A 179 -13.36 -12.47 -6.81
CA VAL A 179 -13.60 -13.38 -5.69
C VAL A 179 -14.74 -14.33 -6.04
N ALA A 180 -14.51 -15.63 -5.81
CA ALA A 180 -15.55 -16.62 -5.99
C ALA A 180 -16.65 -16.46 -4.92
N GLY A 181 -17.87 -16.16 -5.36
CA GLY A 181 -19.01 -15.93 -4.47
C GLY A 181 -18.99 -14.57 -3.77
N LEU A 182 -20.07 -14.28 -3.04
CA LEU A 182 -20.19 -13.06 -2.25
C LEU A 182 -19.46 -13.25 -0.90
N PRO A 183 -18.48 -12.40 -0.54
CA PRO A 183 -17.90 -12.41 0.80
C PRO A 183 -18.98 -12.17 1.86
N GLY A 184 -18.99 -12.98 2.93
CA GLY A 184 -19.96 -12.84 4.02
C GLY A 184 -19.85 -11.53 4.81
N ARG A 185 -18.69 -10.89 4.76
CA ARG A 185 -18.42 -9.53 5.29
C ARG A 185 -17.32 -8.85 4.49
N GLY A 186 -17.28 -7.52 4.57
CA GLY A 186 -16.13 -6.75 4.10
C GLY A 186 -14.96 -6.83 5.08
N TYR A 187 -13.78 -6.43 4.62
CA TYR A 187 -12.59 -6.29 5.46
C TYR A 187 -12.82 -5.32 6.63
N ASP A 188 -12.65 -5.83 7.84
CA ASP A 188 -12.85 -5.16 9.13
C ASP A 188 -11.65 -5.37 10.08
N GLY A 189 -10.48 -5.68 9.52
CA GLY A 189 -9.25 -5.89 10.29
C GLY A 189 -8.68 -4.60 10.90
N VAL A 190 -7.60 -4.76 11.68
CA VAL A 190 -6.91 -3.65 12.38
C VAL A 190 -6.53 -2.49 11.44
N PHE A 191 -6.19 -2.81 10.18
CA PHE A 191 -5.80 -1.82 9.16
C PHE A 191 -6.95 -1.45 8.21
N ALA A 192 -8.22 -1.70 8.59
CA ALA A 192 -9.39 -1.29 7.82
C ALA A 192 -9.52 0.23 7.72
N ILE A 193 -8.83 0.97 8.59
CA ILE A 193 -8.61 2.41 8.49
C ILE A 193 -7.11 2.64 8.60
N GLN A 194 -6.52 3.20 7.55
CA GLN A 194 -5.09 3.46 7.52
C GLN A 194 -4.80 4.65 6.61
N GLY A 195 -3.64 5.27 6.81
CA GLY A 195 -3.13 6.32 5.95
C GLY A 195 -2.24 7.29 6.72
N PRO A 196 -1.52 8.17 6.01
CA PRO A 196 -0.55 9.06 6.62
C PRO A 196 -1.17 10.10 7.56
N ASP A 197 -2.45 10.43 7.37
CA ASP A 197 -3.21 11.38 8.20
C ASP A 197 -4.15 10.69 9.20
N VAL A 198 -4.10 9.35 9.27
CA VAL A 198 -4.95 8.57 10.16
C VAL A 198 -4.13 8.22 11.40
N PRO A 199 -4.65 8.48 12.62
CA PRO A 199 -4.03 7.97 13.81
C PRO A 199 -3.84 6.45 13.73
N PRO A 200 -2.76 5.91 14.31
CA PRO A 200 -2.57 4.49 14.41
C PRO A 200 -3.82 3.80 15.00
N PRO A 201 -4.28 2.66 14.44
CA PRO A 201 -5.35 1.89 15.06
C PRO A 201 -4.99 1.56 16.52
N VAL A 202 -5.96 1.76 17.41
CA VAL A 202 -5.87 1.43 18.85
C VAL A 202 -6.09 -0.05 19.06
#